data_AF-A0A7C4D9V3-F1
#
_entry.id   AF-A0A7C4D9V3-F1
#
_cell.length_a   1.000
_cell.length_b   1.000
_cell.length_c   1.000
_cell.angle_alpha   90.00
_cell.angle_beta   90.00
_cell.angle_gamma   90.00
#
_symmetry.space_group_name_H-M   'P 1'
#
loop_
_entity.id
_entity.type
_entity.pdbx_description
1 polymer ?
#
loop_
_entity_poly.entity_id
_entity_poly.type
_entity_poly.pdbx_seq_one_letter_code
_entity_poly.pdbx_strand_id
1 'polypeptide(L)'
;MKWRTHMAIARAIADALGLDKKARNALSAGSIDPDRHPDMAVRVGRRGKVYVARASHHDPSLRLIMKHVWRARKSYLKGEYIEALRSLGRALHYVQDMSVSKGVLWLSHDLREARAASLNIPAGAVREGVSSAFCSPNYVERTIKSVRPQRDAERALEEACRVSGSIARAVLGRREPPEELIRDFVQARRRYWRRTIPLAAAVSLIFLISALATQNAIFAPGVLSGYIVQLLDRKYHFLRKEVEWYKVK
;
A
#
# COMPACT_ATOMS: atom_id res chain seq x y z
N MET A 1 2.26 -8.52 16.29
CA MET A 1 3.53 -8.55 17.06
C MET A 1 3.30 -7.78 18.36
N LYS A 2 4.17 -7.91 19.37
CA LYS A 2 4.04 -7.05 20.57
C LYS A 2 4.45 -5.61 20.25
N TRP A 3 3.84 -4.63 20.93
CA TRP A 3 4.12 -3.20 20.74
C TRP A 3 5.61 -2.83 20.88
N ARG A 4 6.35 -3.52 21.75
CA ARG A 4 7.80 -3.33 21.93
C ARG A 4 8.57 -3.68 20.65
N THR A 5 8.19 -4.78 19.99
CA THR A 5 8.78 -5.22 18.72
C THR A 5 8.50 -4.21 17.62
N HIS A 6 7.25 -3.73 17.48
CA HIS A 6 6.90 -2.68 16.52
C HIS A 6 7.78 -1.43 16.69
N MET A 7 7.92 -0.94 17.93
CA MET A 7 8.77 0.22 18.22
C MET A 7 10.24 -0.04 17.90
N ALA A 8 10.75 -1.23 18.23
CA ALA A 8 12.14 -1.60 17.99
C ALA A 8 12.46 -1.67 16.48
N ILE A 9 11.57 -2.27 15.68
CA ILE A 9 11.70 -2.27 14.20
C ILE A 9 11.65 -0.82 13.68
N ALA A 10 10.69 -0.01 14.13
CA ALA A 10 10.55 1.38 13.71
C ALA A 10 11.81 2.21 14.02
N ARG A 11 12.43 2.00 15.19
CA ARG A 11 13.69 2.67 15.57
C ARG A 11 14.84 2.22 14.67
N ALA A 12 14.99 0.92 14.45
CA ALA A 12 16.04 0.40 13.58
C ALA A 12 15.92 0.92 12.14
N ILE A 13 14.69 1.05 11.62
CA ILE A 13 14.43 1.67 10.31
C ILE A 13 14.80 3.16 10.32
N ALA A 14 14.40 3.88 11.37
CA ALA A 14 14.75 5.30 11.51
C ALA A 14 16.27 5.51 11.54
N ASP A 15 16.99 4.65 12.25
CA ASP A 15 18.45 4.69 12.34
C ASP A 15 19.09 4.37 10.97
N ALA A 16 18.61 3.33 10.28
CA ALA A 16 19.09 2.96 8.95
C ALA A 16 18.82 4.05 7.89
N LEU A 17 17.80 4.89 8.09
CA LEU A 17 17.47 6.02 7.23
C LEU A 17 18.11 7.35 7.68
N GLY A 18 18.89 7.35 8.77
CA GLY A 18 19.52 8.56 9.31
C GLY A 18 18.53 9.60 9.83
N LEU A 19 17.37 9.17 10.33
CA LEU A 19 16.35 10.07 10.86
C LEU A 19 16.76 10.63 12.23
N ASP A 20 16.44 11.91 12.47
CA ASP A 20 16.66 12.54 13.76
C ASP A 20 15.79 11.92 14.88
N LYS A 21 16.04 12.32 16.13
CA LYS A 21 15.31 11.82 17.30
C LYS A 21 13.80 12.10 17.24
N LYS A 22 13.38 13.25 16.72
CA LYS A 22 11.97 13.65 16.64
C LYS A 22 11.23 12.81 15.60
N ALA A 23 11.86 12.61 14.44
CA ALA A 23 11.41 11.75 13.36
C ALA A 23 11.33 10.28 13.80
N ARG A 24 12.37 9.76 14.46
CA ARG A 24 12.39 8.42 15.06
C ARG A 24 11.20 8.22 16.00
N ASN A 25 10.96 9.17 16.90
CA ASN A 25 9.85 9.11 17.84
C ASN A 25 8.48 9.13 17.14
N ALA A 26 8.33 9.94 16.08
CA ALA A 26 7.10 9.99 15.30
C ALA A 26 6.80 8.66 14.60
N LEU A 27 7.82 8.02 14.01
CA LEU A 27 7.70 6.72 13.35
C LEU A 27 7.32 5.62 14.36
N SER A 28 8.02 5.56 15.50
CA SER A 28 7.71 4.59 16.57
C SER A 28 6.34 4.80 17.20
N ALA A 29 5.90 6.05 17.37
CA ALA A 29 4.56 6.34 17.87
C ALA A 29 3.50 5.88 16.88
N GLY A 30 3.71 6.14 15.57
CA GLY A 30 2.82 5.66 14.52
C GLY A 30 2.71 4.13 14.46
N SER A 31 3.80 3.39 14.72
CA SER A 31 3.81 1.93 14.64
C SER A 31 3.08 1.21 15.76
N ILE A 32 2.69 1.91 16.82
CA ILE A 32 1.86 1.37 17.91
C ILE A 32 0.48 2.02 17.98
N ASP A 33 0.24 3.02 17.14
CA ASP A 33 -1.00 3.78 17.14
C ASP A 33 -2.21 2.93 16.74
N PRO A 34 -2.13 1.94 15.82
CA PRO A 34 -3.26 1.07 15.53
C PRO A 34 -3.73 0.21 16.71
N ASP A 35 -2.85 -0.16 17.64
CA ASP A 35 -3.22 -0.89 18.86
C ASP A 35 -4.01 -0.01 19.85
N ARG A 36 -3.73 1.30 19.87
CA ARG A 36 -4.38 2.27 20.76
C ARG A 36 -5.64 2.86 20.11
N HIS A 37 -5.55 3.17 18.83
CA HIS A 37 -6.54 3.84 18.00
C HIS A 37 -6.73 3.04 16.70
N PRO A 38 -7.50 1.93 16.75
CA PRO A 38 -7.67 1.03 15.62
C PRO A 38 -8.40 1.71 14.47
N ASP A 39 -7.94 1.45 13.24
CA ASP A 39 -8.71 1.84 12.05
C ASP A 39 -10.02 1.06 11.96
N MET A 40 -11.05 1.70 11.43
CA MET A 40 -12.33 1.06 11.13
C MET A 40 -12.35 0.58 9.68
N ALA A 41 -12.92 -0.60 9.47
CA ALA A 41 -13.08 -1.24 8.17
C ALA A 41 -14.54 -1.67 7.97
N VAL A 42 -15.04 -1.45 6.76
CA VAL A 42 -16.35 -1.95 6.33
C VAL A 42 -16.21 -3.44 6.02
N ARG A 43 -17.10 -4.26 6.58
CA ARG A 43 -17.16 -5.70 6.37
C ARG A 43 -18.55 -6.12 5.90
N VAL A 44 -18.59 -7.22 5.16
CA VAL A 44 -19.83 -7.85 4.70
C VAL A 44 -19.97 -9.18 5.42
N GLY A 45 -21.05 -9.33 6.19
CA GLY A 45 -21.36 -10.56 6.92
C GLY A 45 -21.85 -11.68 5.99
N ARG A 46 -21.99 -12.89 6.54
CA ARG A 46 -22.42 -14.10 5.79
C ARG A 46 -23.77 -13.97 5.07
N ARG A 47 -24.62 -13.02 5.47
CA ARG A 47 -25.93 -12.72 4.86
C ARG A 47 -25.94 -11.41 4.06
N GLY A 48 -24.77 -10.92 3.62
CA GLY A 48 -24.66 -9.67 2.87
C GLY A 48 -24.78 -8.39 3.73
N LYS A 49 -25.04 -8.51 5.04
CA LYS A 49 -25.16 -7.35 5.94
C LYS A 49 -23.82 -6.60 6.02
N VAL A 50 -23.85 -5.33 5.64
CA VAL A 50 -22.69 -4.42 5.73
C VAL A 50 -22.62 -3.85 7.14
N TYR A 51 -21.44 -3.89 7.76
CA TYR A 51 -21.20 -3.32 9.09
C TYR A 51 -19.78 -2.74 9.19
N VAL A 52 -19.58 -1.85 10.15
CA VAL A 52 -18.27 -1.26 10.44
C VAL A 52 -17.66 -2.00 11.63
N ALA A 53 -16.43 -2.46 11.50
CA ALA A 53 -15.69 -3.14 12.56
C ALA A 53 -14.24 -2.68 12.60
N ARG A 54 -13.52 -3.01 13.69
CA ARG A 54 -12.07 -2.78 13.75
C ARG A 54 -11.36 -3.55 12.64
N ALA A 55 -10.40 -2.90 11.99
CA ALA A 55 -9.55 -3.53 11.00
C ALA A 55 -8.82 -4.74 11.61
N SER A 56 -8.65 -5.82 10.84
CA SER A 56 -7.82 -6.94 11.31
C SER A 56 -6.36 -6.54 11.15
N HIS A 57 -5.53 -6.79 12.17
CA HIS A 57 -4.12 -6.42 12.09
C HIS A 57 -3.29 -7.41 11.25
N HIS A 58 -3.66 -8.68 11.25
CA HIS A 58 -2.97 -9.76 10.52
C HIS A 58 -3.56 -10.08 9.14
N ASP A 59 -4.78 -9.61 8.86
CA ASP A 59 -5.38 -9.67 7.52
C ASP A 59 -5.97 -8.31 7.14
N PRO A 60 -5.15 -7.24 7.14
CA PRO A 60 -5.59 -5.91 6.76
C PRO A 60 -5.77 -5.87 5.23
N SER A 61 -6.82 -5.19 4.77
CA SER A 61 -6.98 -4.95 3.34
C SER A 61 -5.78 -4.15 2.80
N LEU A 62 -5.27 -4.50 1.62
CA LEU A 62 -4.22 -3.72 0.95
C LEU A 62 -4.60 -2.23 0.83
N ARG A 63 -5.89 -1.94 0.61
CA ARG A 63 -6.41 -0.57 0.55
C ARG A 63 -6.15 0.21 1.83
N LEU A 64 -6.27 -0.42 2.99
CA LEU A 64 -6.01 0.21 4.30
C LEU A 64 -4.53 0.55 4.46
N ILE A 65 -3.63 -0.40 4.17
CA ILE A 65 -2.18 -0.17 4.25
C ILE A 65 -1.80 0.94 3.27
N MET A 66 -2.26 0.83 2.01
CA MET A 66 -1.97 1.83 0.99
C MET A 66 -2.55 3.21 1.30
N LYS A 67 -3.69 3.31 2.00
CA LYS A 67 -4.23 4.59 2.48
C LYS A 67 -3.20 5.32 3.36
N HIS A 68 -2.60 4.62 4.33
CA HIS A 68 -1.58 5.19 5.22
C HIS A 68 -0.26 5.46 4.50
N VAL A 69 0.15 4.58 3.59
CA VAL A 69 1.32 4.77 2.71
C VAL A 69 1.17 6.04 1.86
N TRP A 70 0.01 6.25 1.22
CA TRP A 70 -0.26 7.45 0.43
C TRP A 70 -0.33 8.71 1.29
N ARG A 71 -0.92 8.64 2.49
CA ARG A 71 -0.93 9.76 3.45
C ARG A 71 0.49 10.13 3.86
N ALA A 72 1.31 9.13 4.17
CA ALA A 72 2.71 9.31 4.51
C ALA A 72 3.48 10.00 3.38
N ARG A 73 3.34 9.48 2.15
CA ARG A 73 4.02 10.03 0.98
C ARG A 73 3.63 11.49 0.72
N LYS A 74 2.33 11.81 0.74
CA LYS A 74 1.84 13.17 0.50
C LYS A 74 2.34 14.15 1.57
N SER A 75 2.27 13.78 2.84
CA SER A 75 2.76 14.60 3.95
C SER A 75 4.28 14.82 3.82
N TYR A 76 5.03 13.78 3.42
CA TYR A 76 6.47 13.89 3.18
C TYR A 76 6.80 14.87 2.03
N LEU A 77 6.02 14.85 0.94
CA LEU A 77 6.18 15.81 -0.16
C LEU A 77 5.82 17.25 0.24
N LYS A 78 4.87 17.43 1.17
CA LYS A 78 4.51 18.74 1.75
C LYS A 78 5.51 19.28 2.76
N GLY A 79 6.51 18.48 3.18
CA GLY A 79 7.42 18.85 4.28
C GLY A 79 6.82 18.63 5.67
N GLU A 80 5.65 18.00 5.78
CA GLU A 80 4.99 17.65 7.04
C GLU A 80 5.59 16.35 7.62
N TYR A 81 6.89 16.37 7.95
CA TYR A 81 7.66 15.14 8.25
C TYR A 81 7.11 14.32 9.41
N ILE A 82 6.59 14.95 10.47
CA ILE A 82 6.05 14.24 11.63
C ILE A 82 4.78 13.48 11.28
N GLU A 83 3.89 14.11 10.50
CA GLU A 83 2.66 13.48 10.02
C GLU A 83 2.96 12.36 9.03
N ALA A 84 3.96 12.57 8.17
CA ALA A 84 4.45 11.57 7.24
C ALA A 84 4.90 10.30 7.98
N LEU A 85 5.72 10.46 9.02
CA LEU A 85 6.29 9.36 9.78
C LEU A 85 5.26 8.66 10.68
N ARG A 86 4.30 9.39 11.26
CA ARG A 86 3.18 8.77 11.98
C ARG A 86 2.34 7.90 11.05
N SER A 87 1.97 8.43 9.89
CA SER A 87 1.22 7.69 8.87
C SER A 87 1.99 6.48 8.35
N LEU A 88 3.30 6.65 8.12
CA LEU A 88 4.17 5.55 7.73
C LEU A 88 4.22 4.48 8.82
N GLY A 89 4.39 4.86 10.08
CA GLY A 89 4.39 3.95 11.23
C GLY A 89 3.12 3.11 11.27
N ARG A 90 1.94 3.73 11.07
CA ARG A 90 0.65 3.00 11.01
C ARG A 90 0.62 1.98 9.86
N ALA A 91 1.16 2.31 8.69
CA ALA A 91 1.27 1.35 7.59
C ALA A 91 2.21 0.19 7.94
N LEU A 92 3.36 0.49 8.56
CA LEU A 92 4.36 -0.52 8.94
C LEU A 92 3.82 -1.47 10.02
N HIS A 93 3.02 -0.98 10.97
CA HIS A 93 2.36 -1.83 11.96
C HIS A 93 1.60 -2.99 11.30
N TYR A 94 0.72 -2.68 10.35
CA TYR A 94 -0.06 -3.69 9.64
C TYR A 94 0.81 -4.69 8.87
N VAL A 95 1.88 -4.21 8.23
CA VAL A 95 2.82 -5.06 7.49
C VAL A 95 3.61 -5.98 8.42
N GLN A 96 4.03 -5.47 9.58
CA GLN A 96 4.72 -6.24 10.60
C GLN A 96 3.82 -7.35 11.16
N ASP A 97 2.55 -7.05 11.40
CA ASP A 97 1.56 -8.03 11.89
C ASP A 97 1.20 -9.09 10.86
N MET A 98 1.17 -8.74 9.57
CA MET A 98 1.02 -9.71 8.48
C MET A 98 2.16 -10.72 8.40
N SER A 99 3.35 -10.38 8.92
CA SER A 99 4.52 -11.27 8.86
C SER A 99 4.45 -12.41 9.89
N VAL A 100 3.56 -12.32 10.89
CA VAL A 100 3.37 -13.35 11.92
C VAL A 100 2.12 -14.18 11.64
N SER A 101 2.29 -15.51 11.57
CA SER A 101 1.16 -16.43 11.43
C SER A 101 0.35 -16.55 12.73
N LYS A 102 -0.97 -16.37 12.62
CA LYS A 102 -1.95 -16.60 13.71
C LYS A 102 -1.94 -18.03 14.28
N GLY A 103 -1.50 -19.00 13.48
CA GLY A 103 -1.67 -20.42 13.81
C GLY A 103 -3.15 -20.87 13.81
N VAL A 104 -3.40 -22.10 14.24
CA VAL A 104 -4.75 -22.67 14.34
C VAL A 104 -5.44 -22.08 15.58
N LEU A 105 -6.64 -21.53 15.39
CA LEU A 105 -7.47 -20.95 16.48
C LEU A 105 -6.73 -19.94 17.38
N TRP A 106 -5.69 -19.25 16.87
CA TRP A 106 -4.90 -18.25 17.61
C TRP A 106 -4.06 -18.80 18.78
N LEU A 107 -4.06 -20.13 19.01
CA LEU A 107 -3.46 -20.76 20.20
C LEU A 107 -1.93 -20.61 20.30
N SER A 108 -1.24 -20.43 19.17
CA SER A 108 0.22 -20.27 19.13
C SER A 108 0.67 -18.84 18.87
N HIS A 109 -0.29 -17.91 18.75
CA HIS A 109 -0.03 -16.54 18.34
C HIS A 109 0.75 -15.77 19.40
N ASP A 110 0.28 -15.78 20.64
CA ASP A 110 0.92 -15.06 21.74
C ASP A 110 2.33 -15.56 22.02
N LEU A 111 2.55 -16.89 21.93
CA LEU A 111 3.86 -17.50 22.12
C LEU A 111 4.86 -17.02 21.05
N ARG A 112 4.43 -16.96 19.79
CA ARG A 112 5.28 -16.49 18.67
C ARG A 112 5.61 -15.02 18.80
N GLU A 113 4.64 -14.19 19.17
CA GLU A 113 4.87 -12.78 19.41
C GLU A 113 5.78 -12.52 20.60
N ALA A 114 5.62 -13.30 21.69
CA ALA A 114 6.49 -13.23 22.85
C ALA A 114 7.93 -13.62 22.49
N ARG A 115 8.12 -14.69 21.71
CA ARG A 115 9.43 -15.09 21.21
C ARG A 115 10.02 -14.02 20.28
N ALA A 116 9.25 -13.45 19.37
CA ALA A 116 9.72 -12.34 18.54
C ALA A 116 10.13 -11.10 19.37
N ALA A 117 9.48 -10.85 20.50
CA ALA A 117 9.81 -9.75 21.40
C ALA A 117 11.09 -9.99 22.22
N SER A 118 11.55 -11.24 22.37
CA SER A 118 12.82 -11.57 23.03
C SER A 118 14.02 -11.61 22.07
N LEU A 119 13.78 -11.55 20.77
CA LEU A 119 14.84 -11.56 19.75
C LEU A 119 15.39 -10.15 19.53
N ASN A 120 16.67 -10.09 19.15
CA ASN A 120 17.27 -8.86 18.66
C ASN A 120 16.74 -8.49 17.28
N ILE A 121 16.63 -7.19 17.00
CA ILE A 121 16.22 -6.72 15.68
C ILE A 121 17.31 -7.07 14.65
N PRO A 122 16.99 -7.82 13.58
CA PRO A 122 17.95 -8.18 12.54
C PRO A 122 18.28 -6.94 11.70
N ALA A 123 19.26 -6.15 12.15
CA ALA A 123 19.66 -4.91 11.48
C ALA A 123 20.12 -5.12 10.03
N GLY A 124 20.65 -6.31 9.71
CA GLY A 124 20.97 -6.72 8.34
C GLY A 124 19.75 -6.69 7.41
N ALA A 125 18.64 -7.29 7.86
CA ALA A 125 17.38 -7.33 7.11
C ALA A 125 16.80 -5.92 6.90
N VAL A 126 16.88 -5.05 7.92
CA VAL A 126 16.47 -3.64 7.78
C VAL A 126 17.28 -2.95 6.69
N ARG A 127 18.62 -3.08 6.72
CA ARG A 127 19.52 -2.46 5.74
C ARG A 127 19.28 -2.99 4.33
N GLU A 128 19.15 -4.30 4.17
CA GLU A 128 18.82 -4.93 2.88
C GLU A 128 17.49 -4.40 2.33
N GLY A 129 16.47 -4.30 3.19
CA GLY A 129 15.19 -3.72 2.84
C GLY A 129 15.31 -2.28 2.34
N VAL A 130 16.04 -1.45 3.08
CA VAL A 130 16.29 -0.05 2.71
C VAL A 130 17.10 0.06 1.41
N SER A 131 18.14 -0.74 1.21
CA SER A 131 19.03 -0.61 0.04
C SER A 131 18.40 -1.11 -1.26
N SER A 132 17.49 -2.08 -1.19
CA SER A 132 16.84 -2.69 -2.37
C SER A 132 15.59 -1.94 -2.87
N ALA A 133 15.19 -0.87 -2.19
CA ALA A 133 13.91 -0.22 -2.44
C ALA A 133 13.91 0.81 -3.56
N PHE A 134 12.80 0.84 -4.31
CA PHE A 134 12.54 1.82 -5.35
C PHE A 134 11.36 2.73 -4.95
N CYS A 135 11.48 4.03 -5.24
CA CYS A 135 10.44 5.02 -4.96
C CYS A 135 9.28 4.85 -5.96
N SER A 136 8.34 3.97 -5.64
CA SER A 136 7.19 3.67 -6.50
C SER A 136 6.02 3.11 -5.68
N PRO A 137 4.77 3.55 -5.91
CA PRO A 137 3.60 2.99 -5.25
C PRO A 137 3.34 1.54 -5.69
N ASN A 138 3.63 1.19 -6.95
CA ASN A 138 3.44 -0.17 -7.43
C ASN A 138 4.52 -1.12 -6.90
N TYR A 139 5.75 -0.62 -6.65
CA TYR A 139 6.73 -1.35 -5.87
C TYR A 139 6.18 -1.67 -4.47
N VAL A 140 5.72 -0.66 -3.73
CA VAL A 140 5.17 -0.84 -2.37
C VAL A 140 4.01 -1.83 -2.35
N GLU A 141 3.07 -1.73 -3.28
CA GLU A 141 1.94 -2.67 -3.37
C GLU A 141 2.38 -4.12 -3.63
N ARG A 142 3.38 -4.32 -4.50
CA ARG A 142 3.93 -5.66 -4.74
C ARG A 142 4.63 -6.19 -3.50
N THR A 143 5.42 -5.35 -2.83
CA THR A 143 6.11 -5.73 -1.59
C THR A 143 5.12 -6.12 -0.49
N ILE A 144 4.02 -5.39 -0.31
CA ILE A 144 2.98 -5.75 0.66
C ILE A 144 2.29 -7.08 0.27
N LYS A 145 1.96 -7.26 -1.02
CA LYS A 145 1.31 -8.49 -1.51
C LYS A 145 2.21 -9.73 -1.40
N SER A 146 3.53 -9.55 -1.40
CA SER A 146 4.48 -10.66 -1.26
C SER A 146 4.68 -11.11 0.18
N VAL A 147 4.22 -10.35 1.18
CA VAL A 147 4.36 -10.74 2.59
C VAL A 147 3.63 -12.05 2.84
N ARG A 148 4.33 -13.02 3.43
CA ARG A 148 3.75 -14.31 3.82
C ARG A 148 3.81 -14.48 5.34
N PRO A 149 2.70 -14.82 6.02
CA PRO A 149 2.76 -15.04 7.46
C PRO A 149 3.67 -16.22 7.81
N GLN A 150 4.71 -15.96 8.60
CA GLN A 150 5.69 -16.96 9.02
C GLN A 150 5.28 -17.59 10.35
N ARG A 151 5.57 -18.89 10.51
CA ARG A 151 5.36 -19.61 11.78
C ARG A 151 6.55 -19.49 12.73
N ASP A 152 7.75 -19.38 12.16
CA ASP A 152 8.98 -19.17 12.90
C ASP A 152 9.17 -17.69 13.26
N ALA A 153 9.55 -17.42 14.50
CA ALA A 153 9.62 -16.06 15.03
C ALA A 153 10.78 -15.25 14.44
N GLU A 154 11.92 -15.90 14.16
CA GLU A 154 13.10 -15.25 13.57
C GLU A 154 12.79 -14.86 12.13
N ARG A 155 12.24 -15.78 11.32
CA ARG A 155 11.82 -15.49 9.94
C ARG A 155 10.73 -14.43 9.87
N ALA A 156 9.75 -14.46 10.79
CA ALA A 156 8.70 -13.43 10.86
C ALA A 156 9.31 -12.05 11.13
N LEU A 157 10.26 -11.97 12.06
CA LEU A 157 10.94 -10.73 12.42
C LEU A 157 11.84 -10.22 11.28
N GLU A 158 12.56 -11.12 10.61
CA GLU A 158 13.39 -10.80 9.45
C GLU A 158 12.58 -10.25 8.29
N GLU A 159 11.48 -10.92 7.93
CA GLU A 159 10.57 -10.45 6.88
C GLU A 159 9.94 -9.11 7.24
N ALA A 160 9.45 -8.96 8.48
CA ALA A 160 8.88 -7.71 8.96
C ALA A 160 9.89 -6.55 8.87
N CYS A 161 11.15 -6.78 9.27
CA CYS A 161 12.22 -5.79 9.18
C CYS A 161 12.54 -5.41 7.74
N ARG A 162 12.76 -6.41 6.88
CA ARG A 162 13.13 -6.21 5.47
C ARG A 162 12.04 -5.48 4.70
N VAL A 163 10.81 -5.98 4.77
CA VAL A 163 9.67 -5.37 4.07
C VAL A 163 9.39 -3.96 4.59
N SER A 164 9.42 -3.76 5.91
CA SER A 164 9.19 -2.44 6.49
C SER A 164 10.25 -1.43 6.08
N GLY A 165 11.54 -1.84 6.07
CA GLY A 165 12.65 -1.02 5.57
C GLY A 165 12.45 -0.62 4.11
N SER A 166 12.04 -1.59 3.26
CA SER A 166 11.76 -1.32 1.85
C SER A 166 10.63 -0.33 1.63
N ILE A 167 9.52 -0.48 2.34
CA ILE A 167 8.38 0.43 2.24
C ILE A 167 8.76 1.82 2.73
N ALA A 168 9.45 1.92 3.87
CA ALA A 168 9.89 3.19 4.44
C ALA A 168 10.79 3.95 3.47
N ARG A 169 11.78 3.28 2.87
CA ARG A 169 12.65 3.90 1.85
C ARG A 169 11.89 4.31 0.60
N ALA A 170 10.94 3.50 0.13
CA ALA A 170 10.13 3.84 -1.04
C ALA A 170 9.26 5.10 -0.80
N VAL A 171 8.72 5.26 0.42
CA VAL A 171 7.90 6.42 0.82
C VAL A 171 8.75 7.68 1.00
N LEU A 172 9.85 7.57 1.74
CA LEU A 172 10.75 8.68 2.07
C LEU A 172 11.85 8.87 1.00
N GLY A 173 11.65 8.30 -0.19
CA GLY A 173 12.57 8.40 -1.30
C GLY A 173 12.58 9.78 -1.96
N ARG A 174 13.07 9.82 -3.20
CA ARG A 174 13.19 11.02 -4.03
C ARG A 174 11.89 11.81 -4.05
N ARG A 175 11.95 13.14 -3.99
CA ARG A 175 10.77 14.01 -4.08
C ARG A 175 10.37 14.29 -5.53
N GLU A 176 11.35 14.35 -6.41
CA GLU A 176 11.15 14.63 -7.82
C GLU A 176 10.99 13.34 -8.63
N PRO A 177 10.08 13.33 -9.62
CA PRO A 177 9.91 12.20 -10.50
C PRO A 177 11.11 12.07 -11.46
N PRO A 178 11.57 10.85 -11.77
CA PRO A 178 12.55 10.64 -12.84
C PRO A 178 12.05 11.20 -14.17
N GLU A 179 12.93 11.82 -14.97
CA GLU A 179 12.54 12.40 -16.26
C GLU A 179 11.92 11.38 -17.21
N GLU A 180 12.47 10.16 -17.22
CA GLU A 180 11.96 9.05 -18.04
C GLU A 180 10.50 8.73 -17.68
N LEU A 181 10.15 8.72 -16.39
CA LEU A 181 8.78 8.51 -15.94
C LEU A 181 7.84 9.60 -16.48
N ILE A 182 8.28 10.86 -16.48
CA ILE A 182 7.48 11.98 -17.01
C ILE A 182 7.32 11.86 -18.53
N ARG A 183 8.40 11.57 -19.26
CA ARG A 183 8.35 11.36 -20.71
C ARG A 183 7.39 10.24 -21.08
N ASP A 184 7.51 9.10 -20.42
CA ASP A 184 6.64 7.93 -20.63
C ASP A 184 5.18 8.23 -20.30
N PHE A 185 4.93 8.93 -19.19
CA PHE A 185 3.58 9.33 -18.82
C PHE A 185 2.96 10.29 -19.85
N VAL A 186 3.71 11.27 -20.34
CA VAL A 186 3.24 12.20 -21.38
C VAL A 186 2.90 11.45 -22.67
N GLN A 187 3.72 10.50 -23.08
CA GLN A 187 3.44 9.67 -24.26
C GLN A 187 2.21 8.78 -24.05
N ALA A 188 2.10 8.12 -22.90
CA ALA A 188 0.96 7.29 -22.56
C ALA A 188 -0.35 8.11 -22.47
N ARG A 189 -0.29 9.30 -21.88
CA ARG A 189 -1.43 10.24 -21.82
C ARG A 189 -1.86 10.69 -23.21
N ARG A 190 -0.91 11.01 -24.11
CA ARG A 190 -1.22 11.34 -25.51
C ARG A 190 -1.92 10.18 -26.21
N ARG A 191 -1.41 8.95 -26.05
CA ARG A 191 -2.04 7.75 -26.60
C ARG A 191 -3.45 7.53 -26.04
N TYR A 192 -3.61 7.65 -24.73
CA TYR A 192 -4.90 7.49 -24.05
C TYR A 192 -5.95 8.45 -24.62
N TRP A 193 -5.61 9.74 -24.74
CA TRP A 193 -6.54 10.75 -25.27
C TRP A 193 -6.76 10.68 -26.78
N ARG A 194 -5.74 10.32 -27.58
CA ARG A 194 -5.87 10.27 -29.04
C ARG A 194 -6.41 8.94 -29.59
N ARG A 195 -6.34 7.85 -28.81
CA ARG A 195 -6.73 6.51 -29.27
C ARG A 195 -7.74 5.87 -28.33
N THR A 196 -7.40 5.73 -27.05
CA THR A 196 -8.23 4.98 -26.10
C THR A 196 -9.59 5.64 -25.88
N ILE A 197 -9.62 6.97 -25.68
CA ILE A 197 -10.88 7.72 -25.48
C ILE A 197 -11.78 7.70 -26.74
N PRO A 198 -11.29 8.02 -27.96
CA PRO A 198 -12.10 7.92 -29.17
C PRO A 198 -12.61 6.51 -29.44
N LEU A 199 -11.77 5.49 -29.25
CA LEU A 199 -12.16 4.10 -29.40
C LEU A 199 -13.26 3.71 -28.39
N ALA A 200 -13.10 4.08 -27.13
CA ALA A 200 -14.10 3.84 -26.10
C ALA A 200 -15.45 4.50 -26.46
N ALA A 201 -15.41 5.76 -26.92
CA ALA A 201 -16.61 6.48 -27.35
C ALA A 201 -17.28 5.81 -28.55
N ALA A 202 -16.50 5.40 -29.56
CA ALA A 202 -17.01 4.70 -30.74
C ALA A 202 -17.68 3.37 -30.38
N VAL A 203 -17.04 2.55 -29.52
CA VAL A 203 -17.63 1.28 -29.07
C VAL A 203 -18.93 1.52 -28.29
N SER A 204 -18.94 2.46 -27.35
CA SER A 204 -20.17 2.82 -26.62
C SER A 204 -21.28 3.30 -27.56
N LEU A 205 -20.93 4.11 -28.57
CA LEU A 205 -21.88 4.62 -29.56
C LEU A 205 -22.46 3.52 -30.46
N ILE A 206 -21.65 2.54 -30.88
CA ILE A 206 -22.12 1.39 -31.65
C ILE A 206 -23.19 0.62 -30.88
N PHE A 207 -22.95 0.30 -29.61
CA PHE A 207 -23.94 -0.40 -28.79
C PHE A 207 -25.22 0.43 -28.57
N LEU A 208 -25.09 1.74 -28.40
CA LEU A 208 -26.24 2.63 -28.28
C LEU A 208 -27.07 2.65 -29.57
N ILE A 209 -26.43 2.82 -30.73
CA ILE A 209 -27.09 2.80 -32.03
C ILE A 209 -27.76 1.45 -32.29
N SER A 210 -27.08 0.33 -31.99
CA SER A 210 -27.66 -1.01 -32.13
C SER A 210 -28.88 -1.21 -31.24
N ALA A 211 -28.86 -0.72 -30.00
CA ALA A 211 -30.01 -0.79 -29.10
C ALA A 211 -31.22 -0.02 -29.65
N LEU A 212 -30.98 1.18 -30.20
CA LEU A 212 -32.03 2.02 -30.78
C LEU A 212 -32.57 1.45 -32.10
N ALA A 213 -31.68 1.02 -33.01
CA ALA A 213 -32.06 0.52 -34.33
C ALA A 213 -32.83 -0.80 -34.28
N THR A 214 -32.48 -1.67 -33.32
CA THR A 214 -33.15 -2.97 -33.16
C THR A 214 -34.31 -2.94 -32.15
N GLN A 215 -34.51 -1.81 -31.46
CA GLN A 215 -35.40 -1.68 -30.29
C GLN A 215 -35.16 -2.77 -29.23
N ASN A 216 -33.95 -3.34 -29.19
CA ASN A 216 -33.60 -4.43 -28.29
C ASN A 216 -32.75 -3.90 -27.13
N ALA A 217 -33.35 -3.87 -25.94
CA ALA A 217 -32.71 -3.40 -24.72
C ALA A 217 -31.50 -4.24 -24.29
N ILE A 218 -31.30 -5.47 -24.83
CA ILE A 218 -30.15 -6.32 -24.53
C ILE A 218 -28.82 -5.65 -24.92
N PHE A 219 -28.81 -4.73 -25.89
CA PHE A 219 -27.61 -3.99 -26.28
C PHE A 219 -27.28 -2.80 -25.36
N ALA A 220 -28.22 -2.32 -24.54
CA ALA A 220 -28.03 -1.15 -23.69
C ALA A 220 -26.88 -1.29 -22.66
N PRO A 221 -26.69 -2.45 -21.99
CA PRO A 221 -25.51 -2.67 -21.14
C PRO A 221 -24.18 -2.59 -21.91
N GLY A 222 -24.20 -2.83 -23.22
CA GLY A 222 -23.04 -2.73 -24.10
C GLY A 222 -22.42 -1.33 -24.13
N VAL A 223 -23.16 -0.27 -23.78
CA VAL A 223 -22.62 1.09 -23.63
C VAL A 223 -21.47 1.13 -22.60
N LEU A 224 -21.50 0.25 -21.59
CA LEU A 224 -20.44 0.13 -20.58
C LEU A 224 -19.13 -0.43 -21.14
N SER A 225 -19.13 -1.05 -22.32
CA SER A 225 -17.93 -1.60 -22.93
C SER A 225 -16.87 -0.52 -23.25
N GLY A 226 -17.28 0.70 -23.59
CA GLY A 226 -16.33 1.81 -23.73
C GLY A 226 -15.61 2.15 -22.42
N TYR A 227 -16.31 2.08 -21.29
CA TYR A 227 -15.66 2.21 -19.98
C TYR A 227 -14.65 1.07 -19.74
N ILE A 228 -14.98 -0.17 -20.13
CA ILE A 228 -14.05 -1.30 -20.07
C ILE A 228 -12.80 -1.04 -20.93
N VAL A 229 -12.95 -0.52 -22.16
CA VAL A 229 -11.81 -0.15 -23.03
C VAL A 229 -10.89 0.86 -22.32
N GLN A 230 -11.45 1.86 -21.65
CA GLN A 230 -10.65 2.83 -20.88
C GLN A 230 -9.92 2.18 -19.71
N LEU A 231 -10.52 1.21 -19.02
CA LEU A 231 -9.89 0.46 -17.92
C LEU A 231 -8.77 -0.46 -18.41
N LEU A 232 -8.84 -0.93 -19.65
CA LEU A 232 -7.85 -1.81 -20.26
C LEU A 232 -6.56 -1.09 -20.68
N ASP A 233 -6.50 0.24 -20.71
CA ASP A 233 -5.25 0.99 -20.90
C ASP A 233 -4.40 0.99 -19.61
N ARG A 234 -3.89 -0.21 -19.29
CA ARG A 234 -3.11 -0.49 -18.09
C ARG A 234 -1.85 0.37 -18.02
N LYS A 235 -1.22 0.65 -19.16
CA LYS A 235 0.01 1.47 -19.21
C LYS A 235 -0.28 2.90 -18.76
N TYR A 236 -1.37 3.52 -19.24
CA TYR A 236 -1.74 4.86 -18.79
C TYR A 236 -2.06 4.90 -17.29
N HIS A 237 -2.89 3.99 -16.79
CA HIS A 237 -3.27 3.99 -15.37
C HIS A 237 -2.09 3.67 -14.44
N PHE A 238 -1.21 2.77 -14.86
CA PHE A 238 0.04 2.47 -14.15
C PHE A 238 0.91 3.72 -14.03
N LEU A 239 1.22 4.38 -15.14
CA LEU A 239 2.08 5.57 -15.17
C LEU A 239 1.43 6.78 -14.48
N ARG A 240 0.11 6.93 -14.59
CA ARG A 240 -0.64 7.97 -13.87
C ARG A 240 -0.44 7.86 -12.37
N LYS A 241 -0.54 6.63 -11.84
CA LYS A 241 -0.35 6.35 -10.42
C LYS A 241 1.10 6.55 -9.98
N GLU A 242 2.07 6.12 -10.80
CA GLU A 242 3.50 6.39 -10.56
C GLU A 242 3.77 7.89 -10.50
N VAL A 243 3.23 8.70 -11.42
CA VAL A 243 3.41 10.15 -11.41
C VAL A 243 2.69 10.81 -10.23
N GLU A 244 1.50 10.33 -9.84
CA GLU A 244 0.78 10.81 -8.67
C GLU A 244 1.58 10.64 -7.37
N TRP A 245 2.48 9.66 -7.31
CA TRP A 245 3.40 9.44 -6.18
C TRP A 245 4.35 10.61 -5.91
N TYR A 246 4.55 11.51 -6.87
CA TYR A 246 5.47 12.64 -6.77
C TYR A 246 4.73 13.99 -6.67
N LYS A 247 3.39 13.99 -6.67
CA LYS A 247 2.60 15.22 -6.66
C LYS A 247 2.15 15.60 -5.27
N VAL A 248 2.33 16.87 -4.94
CA VAL A 248 1.56 17.54 -3.88
C VAL A 248 0.20 17.89 -4.49
N LYS A 249 -0.87 17.30 -3.96
CA LYS A 249 -2.24 17.76 -4.22
C LYS A 249 -2.61 18.85 -3.23
#